data_AF-A0A417XYZ9-F1
#
_entry.id   AF-A0A417XYZ9-F1
#
_cell.length_a   1.000
_cell.length_b   1.000
_cell.length_c   1.000
_cell.angle_alpha   90.00
_cell.angle_beta   90.00
_cell.angle_gamma   90.00
#
_symmetry.space_group_name_H-M   'P 1'
#
loop_
_entity.id
_entity.type
_entity.pdbx_description
1 polymer ?
#
loop_
_entity_poly.entity_id
_entity_poly.type
_entity_poly.pdbx_seq_one_letter_code
_entity_poly.pdbx_strand_id
1 'polypeptide(L)'
;MSDSASAVVVNEWHLAPENPVGRAVVLPGGSGYTVDHPLLWWTCQVLAENGWRVVTVRWEIDDAARADAANFVARAAQQALDLAGDAERTLVVGKSFGTYAASWANERGWPGVWLTPVLTIPEIANALRDGQLPGLVVGGTADELWDADLARASGLSVLEIDDANHILYTAGDWKGSYDDLGRTLEAVEDLARGLVD
;
A
#
# COMPACT_ATOMS: atom_id res chain seq x y z
N MET A 1 -25.64 -1.39 23.53
CA MET A 1 -25.23 -1.87 22.19
C MET A 1 -23.72 -1.80 22.21
N SER A 2 -23.04 -2.95 22.18
CA SER A 2 -21.59 -2.98 22.30
C SER A 2 -20.99 -2.30 21.08
N ASP A 3 -20.19 -1.28 21.35
CA ASP A 3 -19.28 -0.65 20.39
C ASP A 3 -18.26 -1.73 19.99
N SER A 4 -18.55 -2.51 18.94
CA SER A 4 -17.51 -3.33 18.33
C SER A 4 -16.68 -2.38 17.49
N ALA A 5 -15.72 -1.71 18.13
CA ALA A 5 -14.66 -1.06 17.39
C ALA A 5 -14.08 -2.08 16.40
N SER A 6 -14.11 -1.76 15.11
CA SER A 6 -13.49 -2.58 14.06
C SER A 6 -12.08 -2.91 14.51
N ALA A 7 -11.79 -4.21 14.66
CA ALA A 7 -10.54 -4.66 15.25
C ALA A 7 -9.39 -4.38 14.30
N VAL A 8 -8.58 -3.38 14.61
CA VAL A 8 -7.29 -3.14 13.98
C VAL A 8 -6.22 -3.85 14.79
N VAL A 9 -5.42 -4.66 14.13
CA VAL A 9 -4.26 -5.33 14.72
C VAL A 9 -3.02 -4.88 13.97
N VAL A 10 -2.02 -4.40 14.69
CA VAL A 10 -0.73 -3.97 14.15
C VAL A 10 0.36 -4.92 14.61
N ASN A 11 1.26 -5.32 13.71
CA ASN A 11 2.38 -6.20 14.02
C ASN A 11 3.64 -5.73 13.29
N GLU A 12 4.78 -5.81 13.97
CA GLU A 12 6.07 -5.73 13.30
C GLU A 12 6.25 -6.99 12.43
N TRP A 13 6.82 -6.81 11.24
CA TRP A 13 7.17 -7.91 10.36
C TRP A 13 8.24 -8.79 10.99
N HIS A 14 8.23 -10.09 10.69
CA HIS A 14 9.11 -11.06 11.37
C HIS A 14 10.59 -10.85 11.04
N LEU A 15 10.91 -10.30 9.87
CA LEU A 15 12.26 -9.88 9.53
C LEU A 15 12.43 -8.40 9.93
N ALA A 16 13.19 -8.16 10.99
CA ALA A 16 13.47 -6.83 11.50
C ALA A 16 14.98 -6.53 11.40
N PRO A 17 15.40 -5.47 10.68
CA PRO A 17 16.81 -5.09 10.60
C PRO A 17 17.30 -4.50 11.93
N GLU A 18 18.56 -4.79 12.30
CA GLU A 18 19.16 -4.27 13.54
C GLU A 18 19.26 -2.73 13.55
N ASN A 19 19.56 -2.14 12.39
CA ASN A 19 19.67 -0.70 12.19
C ASN A 19 18.78 -0.27 11.01
N PRO A 20 17.48 -0.02 11.23
CA PRO A 20 16.56 0.31 10.16
C PRO A 20 16.91 1.63 9.45
N VAL A 21 16.84 1.65 8.12
CA VAL A 21 17.02 2.86 7.30
C VAL A 21 15.82 3.83 7.39
N GLY A 22 14.69 3.30 7.87
CA GLY A 22 13.41 3.97 8.02
C GLY A 22 12.35 2.97 8.47
N ARG A 23 11.09 3.42 8.50
CA ARG A 23 9.93 2.56 8.76
C ARG A 23 8.98 2.52 7.56
N ALA A 24 8.39 1.36 7.31
CA ALA A 24 7.37 1.17 6.30
C ALA A 24 6.06 0.73 6.96
N VAL A 25 4.96 1.44 6.67
CA VAL A 25 3.62 1.08 7.15
C VAL A 25 2.84 0.43 6.01
N VAL A 26 2.44 -0.83 6.20
CA VAL A 26 1.75 -1.62 5.18
C VAL A 26 0.28 -1.79 5.53
N LEU A 27 -0.57 -1.19 4.71
CA LEU A 27 -2.01 -1.07 4.86
C LEU A 27 -2.71 -2.01 3.85
N PRO A 28 -3.40 -3.06 4.34
CA PRO A 28 -3.93 -4.12 3.49
C PRO A 28 -5.12 -3.67 2.63
N GLY A 29 -5.68 -4.61 1.86
CA GLY A 29 -6.86 -4.36 1.03
C GLY A 29 -8.16 -4.30 1.82
N GLY A 30 -9.28 -4.40 1.08
CA GLY A 30 -10.60 -4.62 1.69
C GLY A 30 -10.66 -5.90 2.53
N SER A 31 -11.81 -6.15 3.17
CA SER A 31 -12.00 -7.31 4.06
C SER A 31 -11.53 -8.61 3.40
N GLY A 32 -10.65 -9.34 4.09
CA GLY A 32 -10.10 -10.61 3.62
C GLY A 32 -8.78 -10.53 2.84
N TYR A 33 -8.39 -9.38 2.28
CA TYR A 33 -7.08 -9.24 1.61
C TYR A 33 -6.01 -8.76 2.59
N THR A 34 -5.45 -9.68 3.37
CA THR A 34 -4.45 -9.39 4.40
C THR A 34 -3.02 -9.37 3.86
N VAL A 35 -2.06 -9.01 4.71
CA VAL A 35 -0.62 -9.08 4.42
C VAL A 35 -0.09 -10.51 4.18
N ASP A 36 -0.89 -11.56 4.40
CA ASP A 36 -0.50 -12.93 4.05
C ASP A 36 -0.67 -13.24 2.56
N HIS A 37 -1.34 -12.37 1.81
CA HIS A 37 -1.51 -12.54 0.38
C HIS A 37 -0.20 -12.22 -0.35
N PRO A 38 0.15 -12.97 -1.43
CA PRO A 38 1.48 -12.93 -2.03
C PRO A 38 2.01 -11.53 -2.34
N LEU A 39 1.19 -10.64 -2.91
CA LEU A 39 1.59 -9.29 -3.25
C LEU A 39 2.11 -8.51 -2.03
N LEU A 40 1.36 -8.51 -0.93
CA LEU A 40 1.73 -7.77 0.27
C LEU A 40 2.78 -8.51 1.09
N TRP A 41 2.71 -9.83 1.16
CA TRP A 41 3.70 -10.64 1.86
C TRP A 41 5.11 -10.40 1.30
N TRP A 42 5.24 -10.49 -0.03
CA TRP A 42 6.53 -10.27 -0.69
C TRP A 42 6.94 -8.80 -0.69
N THR A 43 6.00 -7.85 -0.77
CA THR A 43 6.29 -6.43 -0.56
C THR A 43 6.92 -6.19 0.82
N CYS A 44 6.38 -6.81 1.88
CA CYS A 44 6.96 -6.71 3.22
C CYS A 44 8.36 -7.32 3.28
N GLN A 45 8.59 -8.46 2.63
CA GLN A 45 9.92 -9.08 2.59
C GLN A 45 10.95 -8.20 1.90
N VAL A 46 10.65 -7.72 0.70
CA VAL A 46 11.55 -6.88 -0.08
C VAL A 46 11.95 -5.63 0.69
N LEU A 47 11.00 -4.97 1.35
CA LEU A 47 11.28 -3.80 2.18
C LEU A 47 12.17 -4.15 3.38
N ALA A 48 11.86 -5.24 4.09
CA ALA A 48 12.65 -5.68 5.24
C ALA A 48 14.09 -6.10 4.85
N GLU A 49 14.26 -6.81 3.74
CA GLU A 49 15.57 -7.19 3.19
C GLU A 49 16.37 -5.97 2.72
N ASN A 50 15.68 -4.88 2.35
CA ASN A 50 16.29 -3.58 2.05
C ASN A 50 16.38 -2.66 3.28
N GLY A 51 16.34 -3.23 4.49
CA GLY A 51 16.69 -2.53 5.73
C GLY A 51 15.58 -1.67 6.33
N TRP A 52 14.35 -1.74 5.83
CA TRP A 52 13.21 -1.04 6.43
C TRP A 52 12.64 -1.82 7.62
N ARG A 53 12.29 -1.12 8.71
CA ARG A 53 11.40 -1.69 9.73
C ARG A 53 9.99 -1.71 9.19
N VAL A 54 9.45 -2.88 8.90
CA VAL A 54 8.10 -3.02 8.33
C VAL A 54 7.08 -3.25 9.45
N VAL A 55 6.02 -2.46 9.48
CA VAL A 55 4.88 -2.65 10.36
C VAL A 55 3.63 -2.86 9.52
N THR A 56 2.94 -3.96 9.81
CA THR A 56 1.79 -4.43 9.05
C THR A 56 0.51 -4.18 9.82
N VAL A 57 -0.54 -3.83 9.08
CA VAL A 57 -1.89 -3.70 9.62
C VAL A 57 -2.73 -4.89 9.17
N ARG A 58 -3.63 -5.32 10.05
CA ARG A 58 -4.76 -6.20 9.74
C ARG A 58 -6.01 -5.56 10.30
N TRP A 59 -7.11 -5.67 9.55
CA TRP A 59 -8.39 -5.14 9.97
C TRP A 59 -9.54 -6.00 9.49
N GLU A 60 -10.65 -5.86 10.18
CA GLU A 60 -11.98 -6.15 9.65
C GLU A 60 -12.68 -4.82 9.35
N ILE A 61 -13.28 -4.72 8.16
CA ILE A 61 -13.97 -3.51 7.71
C ILE A 61 -15.47 -3.75 7.81
N ASP A 62 -16.09 -3.12 8.80
CA ASP A 62 -17.54 -3.05 8.99
C ASP A 62 -18.15 -1.84 8.25
N ASP A 63 -19.47 -1.66 8.34
CA ASP A 63 -20.18 -0.58 7.66
C ASP A 63 -19.75 0.81 8.15
N ALA A 64 -19.41 0.95 9.43
CA ALA A 64 -18.93 2.21 9.99
C ALA A 64 -17.55 2.57 9.44
N ALA A 65 -16.65 1.60 9.35
CA ALA A 65 -15.34 1.75 8.72
C ALA A 65 -15.46 2.08 7.22
N ARG A 66 -16.45 1.52 6.50
CA ARG A 66 -16.69 1.89 5.09
C ARG A 66 -17.23 3.31 4.94
N ALA A 67 -18.13 3.72 5.82
CA ALA A 67 -18.73 5.06 5.78
C ALA A 67 -17.70 6.17 6.06
N ASP A 68 -16.63 5.85 6.79
CA ASP A 68 -15.56 6.78 7.18
C ASP A 68 -14.16 6.21 6.86
N ALA A 69 -14.02 5.66 5.64
CA ALA A 69 -12.86 4.88 5.22
C ALA A 69 -11.52 5.61 5.39
N ALA A 70 -11.45 6.87 4.98
CA ALA A 70 -10.24 7.69 5.08
C ALA A 70 -9.73 7.81 6.51
N ASN A 71 -10.62 8.19 7.45
CA ASN A 71 -10.25 8.32 8.84
C ASN A 71 -9.99 6.96 9.49
N PHE A 72 -10.73 5.91 9.11
CA PHE A 72 -10.46 4.55 9.58
C PHE A 72 -9.03 4.10 9.22
N VAL A 73 -8.65 4.26 7.94
CA VAL A 73 -7.32 3.91 7.46
C VAL A 73 -6.25 4.78 8.10
N ALA A 74 -6.47 6.09 8.23
CA ALA A 74 -5.53 7.01 8.90
C ALA A 74 -5.30 6.65 10.37
N ARG A 75 -6.35 6.26 11.11
CA ARG A 75 -6.22 5.79 12.51
C ARG A 75 -5.44 4.48 12.59
N ALA A 76 -5.69 3.55 11.67
CA ALA A 76 -4.95 2.28 11.63
C ALA A 76 -3.47 2.49 11.28
N ALA A 77 -3.18 3.40 10.33
CA ALA A 77 -1.82 3.79 9.98
C ALA A 77 -1.11 4.45 11.17
N GLN A 78 -1.79 5.33 11.91
CA GLN A 78 -1.23 5.93 13.12
C GLN A 78 -0.89 4.89 14.19
N GLN A 79 -1.77 3.91 14.45
CA GLN A 79 -1.47 2.81 15.38
C GLN A 79 -0.22 2.01 14.97
N ALA A 80 -0.01 1.82 13.66
CA ALA A 80 1.19 1.14 13.15
C ALA A 80 2.45 1.99 13.36
N LEU A 81 2.37 3.31 13.19
CA LEU A 81 3.49 4.22 13.49
C LEU A 81 3.84 4.22 14.97
N ASP A 82 2.83 4.22 15.84
CA ASP A 82 3.03 4.21 17.29
C ASP A 82 3.78 2.94 17.73
N LEU A 83 3.52 1.80 17.07
CA LEU A 83 4.28 0.56 17.27
C LEU A 83 5.70 0.66 16.69
N ALA A 84 5.87 1.24 15.50
CA ALA A 84 7.17 1.34 14.83
C ALA A 84 8.19 2.19 15.61
N GLY A 85 7.69 3.17 16.38
CA GLY A 85 8.49 4.22 17.00
C GLY A 85 8.97 5.26 15.99
N ASP A 86 9.71 6.26 16.47
CA ASP A 86 10.23 7.35 15.63
C ASP A 86 11.25 6.85 14.60
N ALA A 87 11.20 7.43 13.40
CA ALA A 87 12.15 7.18 12.32
C ALA A 87 12.33 8.44 11.48
N GLU A 88 13.54 8.65 10.94
CA GLU A 88 13.84 9.78 10.06
C GLU A 88 13.05 9.71 8.74
N ARG A 89 12.80 8.49 8.26
CA ARG A 89 12.10 8.21 6.99
C ARG A 89 10.89 7.32 7.25
N THR A 90 9.80 7.63 6.57
CA THR A 90 8.57 6.82 6.59
C THR A 90 8.12 6.57 5.15
N LEU A 91 7.87 5.31 4.80
CA LEU A 91 7.24 4.88 3.55
C LEU A 91 5.85 4.33 3.85
N VAL A 92 4.85 4.72 3.06
CA VAL A 92 3.49 4.19 3.20
C VAL A 92 3.19 3.24 2.04
N VAL A 93 2.71 2.04 2.34
CA VAL A 93 2.25 1.09 1.33
C VAL A 93 0.77 0.86 1.53
N GLY A 94 -0.05 1.21 0.55
CA GLY A 94 -1.49 0.97 0.56
C GLY A 94 -1.90 0.02 -0.56
N LYS A 95 -2.74 -0.97 -0.25
CA LYS A 95 -3.38 -1.82 -1.25
C LYS A 95 -4.88 -1.57 -1.29
N SER A 96 -5.49 -1.33 -2.45
CA SER A 96 -6.96 -1.15 -2.57
C SER A 96 -7.52 -0.21 -1.49
N PHE A 97 -8.33 -0.71 -0.54
CA PHE A 97 -8.84 0.05 0.61
C PHE A 97 -7.74 0.78 1.41
N GLY A 98 -6.55 0.21 1.57
CA GLY A 98 -5.43 0.89 2.24
C GLY A 98 -4.95 2.16 1.51
N THR A 99 -5.30 2.36 0.23
CA THR A 99 -4.90 3.55 -0.54
C THR A 99 -5.64 4.83 -0.15
N TYR A 100 -6.68 4.74 0.69
CA TYR A 100 -7.23 5.90 1.39
C TYR A 100 -6.17 6.64 2.24
N ALA A 101 -5.04 6.01 2.56
CA ALA A 101 -3.93 6.66 3.25
C ALA A 101 -3.18 7.71 2.40
N ALA A 102 -3.44 7.83 1.11
CA ALA A 102 -2.70 8.74 0.22
C ALA A 102 -2.72 10.19 0.70
N SER A 103 -3.88 10.75 1.05
CA SER A 103 -3.97 12.12 1.57
C SER A 103 -3.22 12.28 2.89
N TRP A 104 -3.38 11.30 3.79
CA TRP A 104 -2.73 11.29 5.10
C TRP A 104 -1.20 11.25 5.00
N ALA A 105 -0.66 10.50 4.03
CA ALA A 105 0.76 10.44 3.72
C ALA A 105 1.27 11.76 3.11
N ASN A 106 0.51 12.34 2.18
CA ASN A 106 0.85 13.63 1.55
C ASN A 106 0.95 14.76 2.57
N GLU A 107 0.00 14.86 3.50
CA GLU A 107 0.00 15.86 4.57
C GLU A 107 1.26 15.80 5.45
N ARG A 108 1.89 14.63 5.52
CA ARG A 108 3.10 14.37 6.32
C ARG A 108 4.38 14.41 5.48
N GLY A 109 4.25 14.65 4.18
CA GLY A 109 5.37 14.64 3.25
C GLY A 109 6.06 13.28 3.22
N TRP A 110 5.29 12.19 3.12
CA TRP A 110 5.84 10.83 3.03
C TRP A 110 5.62 10.22 1.64
N PRO A 111 6.62 9.53 1.08
CA PRO A 111 6.48 8.77 -0.16
C PRO A 111 5.51 7.60 0.02
N GLY A 112 5.00 7.08 -1.10
CA GLY A 112 4.00 6.03 -1.09
C GLY A 112 4.10 5.01 -2.22
N VAL A 113 3.76 3.75 -1.91
CA VAL A 113 3.46 2.68 -2.86
C VAL A 113 1.96 2.41 -2.81
N TRP A 114 1.30 2.52 -3.96
CA TRP A 114 -0.15 2.42 -4.09
C TRP A 114 -0.49 1.25 -5.02
N LEU A 115 -0.83 0.11 -4.42
CA LEU A 115 -1.11 -1.16 -5.11
C LEU A 115 -2.61 -1.28 -5.38
N THR A 116 -2.98 -1.39 -6.65
CA THR A 116 -4.37 -1.40 -7.14
C THR A 116 -5.26 -0.39 -6.43
N PRO A 117 -4.90 0.92 -6.45
CA PRO A 117 -5.72 1.96 -5.83
C PRO A 117 -7.10 1.99 -6.46
N VAL A 118 -8.11 2.33 -5.64
CA VAL A 118 -9.50 2.41 -6.09
C VAL A 118 -9.71 3.77 -6.77
N LEU A 119 -9.24 3.92 -8.00
CA LEU A 119 -9.21 5.19 -8.75
C LEU A 119 -10.61 5.71 -9.12
N THR A 120 -11.63 4.85 -9.04
CA THR A 120 -13.04 5.25 -9.13
C THR A 120 -13.52 6.09 -7.94
N ILE A 121 -12.75 6.15 -6.84
CA ILE A 121 -12.99 7.05 -5.72
C ILE A 121 -12.23 8.37 -5.94
N PRO A 122 -12.93 9.50 -6.14
CA PRO A 122 -12.27 10.78 -6.44
C PRO A 122 -11.30 11.24 -5.37
N GLU A 123 -11.56 10.93 -4.10
CA GLU A 123 -10.65 11.24 -2.98
C GLU A 123 -9.27 10.60 -3.16
N ILE A 124 -9.23 9.30 -3.50
CA ILE A 124 -7.98 8.56 -3.73
C ILE A 124 -7.29 9.12 -4.98
N ALA A 125 -8.02 9.25 -6.10
CA ALA A 125 -7.44 9.76 -7.35
C ALA A 125 -6.86 11.18 -7.20
N ASN A 126 -7.56 12.08 -6.52
CA ASN A 126 -7.07 13.44 -6.27
C ASN A 126 -5.85 13.41 -5.35
N ALA A 127 -5.84 12.61 -4.28
CA ALA A 127 -4.69 12.51 -3.39
C ALA A 127 -3.43 12.00 -4.13
N LEU A 128 -3.58 11.03 -5.04
CA LEU A 128 -2.44 10.57 -5.85
C LEU A 128 -1.93 11.65 -6.81
N ARG A 129 -2.83 12.42 -7.43
CA ARG A 129 -2.46 13.54 -8.32
C ARG A 129 -1.79 14.70 -7.60
N ASP A 130 -2.27 15.00 -6.39
CA ASP A 130 -1.81 16.18 -5.66
C ASP A 130 -0.51 15.89 -4.86
N GLY A 131 -0.12 14.61 -4.76
CA GLY A 131 1.13 14.17 -4.13
C GLY A 131 2.37 14.81 -4.77
N GLN A 132 3.29 15.28 -3.94
CA GLN A 132 4.52 15.97 -4.37
C GLN A 132 5.79 15.15 -4.13
N LEU A 133 5.67 14.01 -3.46
CA LEU A 133 6.79 13.15 -3.10
C LEU A 133 6.91 11.99 -4.09
N PRO A 134 8.12 11.40 -4.21
CA PRO A 134 8.28 10.17 -4.99
C PRO A 134 7.27 9.09 -4.56
N GLY A 135 6.72 8.39 -5.53
CA GLY A 135 5.78 7.33 -5.28
C GLY A 135 5.60 6.42 -6.49
N LEU A 136 5.00 5.26 -6.22
CA LEU A 136 4.71 4.21 -7.19
C LEU A 136 3.22 3.91 -7.16
N VAL A 137 2.60 3.85 -8.33
CA VAL A 137 1.23 3.36 -8.53
C VAL A 137 1.30 2.09 -9.37
N VAL A 138 0.68 1.01 -8.89
CA VAL A 138 0.64 -0.27 -9.61
C VAL A 138 -0.80 -0.68 -9.85
N GLY A 139 -1.15 -1.05 -11.07
CA GLY A 139 -2.51 -1.43 -11.44
C GLY A 139 -2.55 -2.45 -12.56
N GLY A 140 -3.70 -3.11 -12.73
CA GLY A 140 -3.94 -4.06 -13.81
C GLY A 140 -5.01 -3.56 -14.76
N THR A 141 -4.85 -3.76 -16.07
CA THR A 141 -5.81 -3.22 -17.06
C THR A 141 -7.18 -3.90 -17.04
N ALA A 142 -7.28 -5.08 -16.42
CA ALA A 142 -8.55 -5.79 -16.21
C ALA A 142 -9.17 -5.53 -14.82
N ASP A 143 -8.60 -4.62 -14.03
CA ASP A 143 -9.19 -4.15 -12.78
C ASP A 143 -10.25 -3.07 -13.06
N GLU A 144 -11.51 -3.34 -12.71
CA GLU A 144 -12.62 -2.39 -12.89
C GLU A 144 -12.49 -1.12 -12.04
N LEU A 145 -11.62 -1.14 -11.03
CA LEU A 145 -11.34 0.00 -10.15
C LEU A 145 -10.16 0.84 -10.63
N TRP A 146 -9.47 0.39 -11.69
CA TRP A 146 -8.33 1.05 -12.30
C TRP A 146 -8.77 2.02 -13.40
N ASP A 147 -8.07 3.15 -13.47
CA ASP A 147 -8.20 4.13 -14.54
C ASP A 147 -6.78 4.55 -14.96
N ALA A 148 -6.37 4.09 -16.14
CA ALA A 148 -5.03 4.30 -16.66
C ALA A 148 -4.69 5.78 -16.87
N ASP A 149 -5.69 6.58 -17.25
CA ASP A 149 -5.48 8.00 -17.51
C ASP A 149 -5.32 8.77 -16.20
N LEU A 150 -6.11 8.45 -15.17
CA LEU A 150 -5.93 8.99 -13.82
C LEU A 150 -4.59 8.57 -13.21
N ALA A 151 -4.19 7.31 -13.38
CA ALA A 151 -2.89 6.83 -12.90
C ALA A 151 -1.74 7.60 -13.54
N ARG A 152 -1.73 7.77 -14.87
CA ARG A 152 -0.69 8.53 -15.59
C ARG A 152 -0.73 10.03 -15.26
N ALA A 153 -1.91 10.58 -15.03
CA ALA A 153 -2.08 11.98 -14.62
C ALA A 153 -1.57 12.26 -13.20
N SER A 154 -1.26 11.23 -12.40
CA SER A 154 -0.76 11.41 -11.03
C SER A 154 0.64 12.05 -10.96
N GLY A 155 1.44 11.93 -12.02
CA GLY A 155 2.85 12.35 -12.01
C GLY A 155 3.78 11.42 -11.23
N LEU A 156 3.25 10.35 -10.63
CA LEU A 156 4.02 9.30 -9.95
C LEU A 156 4.58 8.30 -10.97
N SER A 157 5.48 7.42 -10.51
CA SER A 157 5.87 6.26 -11.31
C SER A 157 4.67 5.32 -11.44
N VAL A 158 4.35 4.86 -12.64
CA VAL A 158 3.21 3.99 -12.90
C VAL A 158 3.69 2.67 -13.50
N LEU A 159 3.33 1.56 -12.86
CA LEU A 159 3.47 0.21 -13.40
C LEU A 159 2.07 -0.35 -13.70
N GLU A 160 1.75 -0.46 -14.98
CA GLU A 160 0.51 -1.05 -15.46
C GLU A 160 0.79 -2.47 -15.96
N ILE A 161 -0.04 -3.43 -15.52
CA ILE A 161 0.09 -4.86 -15.83
C ILE A 161 -1.08 -5.26 -16.73
N ASP A 162 -0.75 -5.74 -17.92
CA ASP A 162 -1.75 -6.11 -18.93
C ASP A 162 -2.59 -7.32 -18.46
N ASP A 163 -3.91 -7.21 -18.64
CA ASP A 163 -4.93 -8.22 -18.34
C ASP A 163 -5.00 -8.68 -16.87
N ALA A 164 -4.25 -8.02 -15.99
CA ALA A 164 -4.26 -8.32 -14.57
C ALA A 164 -5.47 -7.69 -13.88
N ASN A 165 -6.06 -8.44 -12.96
CA ASN A 165 -7.21 -7.99 -12.17
C ASN A 165 -6.79 -7.22 -10.90
N HIS A 166 -7.75 -6.94 -10.02
CA HIS A 166 -7.55 -6.18 -8.78
C HIS A 166 -6.57 -6.79 -7.75
N ILE A 167 -6.19 -8.06 -7.90
CA ILE A 167 -5.16 -8.72 -7.09
C ILE A 167 -3.84 -8.92 -7.86
N LEU A 168 -3.72 -8.29 -9.03
CA LEU A 168 -2.64 -8.42 -10.01
C LEU A 168 -2.47 -9.86 -10.53
N TYR A 169 -3.59 -10.57 -10.70
CA TYR A 169 -3.62 -11.92 -11.29
C TYR A 169 -4.16 -11.88 -12.71
N THR A 170 -3.46 -12.55 -13.63
CA THR A 170 -3.85 -12.71 -15.03
C THR A 170 -4.43 -14.11 -15.25
N ALA A 171 -5.72 -14.16 -15.58
CA ALA A 171 -6.45 -15.42 -15.69
C ALA A 171 -5.91 -16.32 -16.80
N GLY A 172 -5.58 -17.57 -16.46
CA GLY A 172 -5.04 -18.54 -17.43
C GLY A 172 -3.54 -18.44 -17.68
N ASP A 173 -2.84 -17.46 -17.09
CA ASP A 173 -1.38 -17.31 -17.19
C ASP A 173 -0.74 -17.13 -15.81
N TRP A 174 -0.63 -18.23 -15.07
CA TRP A 174 -0.03 -18.20 -13.73
C TRP A 174 1.48 -17.89 -13.76
N LYS A 175 2.18 -18.19 -14.87
CA LYS A 175 3.61 -17.88 -14.99
C LYS A 175 3.79 -16.39 -15.24
N GLY A 176 3.05 -15.82 -16.18
CA GLY A 176 3.01 -14.37 -16.39
C GLY A 176 2.62 -13.63 -15.11
N SER A 177 1.59 -14.10 -14.39
CA SER A 177 1.21 -13.51 -13.09
C SER A 177 2.34 -13.53 -12.05
N TYR A 178 3.18 -14.56 -12.06
CA TYR A 178 4.33 -14.66 -11.15
C TYR A 178 5.47 -13.72 -11.59
N ASP A 179 5.72 -13.63 -12.90
CA ASP A 179 6.70 -12.69 -13.47
C ASP A 179 6.27 -11.23 -13.21
N ASP A 180 4.97 -10.93 -13.32
CA ASP A 180 4.39 -9.61 -13.03
C ASP A 180 4.41 -9.26 -11.53
N LEU A 181 4.24 -10.27 -10.65
CA LEU A 181 4.53 -10.10 -9.23
C LEU A 181 6.00 -9.71 -9.04
N GLY A 182 6.94 -10.41 -9.70
CA GLY A 182 8.37 -10.06 -9.68
C GLY A 182 8.63 -8.62 -10.11
N ARG A 183 8.10 -8.20 -11.26
CA ARG A 183 8.20 -6.82 -11.77
C ARG A 183 7.63 -5.79 -10.80
N THR A 184 6.53 -6.12 -10.12
CA THR A 184 5.93 -5.26 -9.09
C THR A 184 6.87 -5.09 -7.91
N LEU A 185 7.47 -6.18 -7.45
CA LEU A 185 8.40 -6.19 -6.31
C LEU A 185 9.70 -5.43 -6.63
N GLU A 186 10.23 -5.58 -7.84
CA GLU A 186 11.39 -4.82 -8.33
C GLU A 186 11.11 -3.32 -8.31
N ALA A 187 9.94 -2.88 -8.80
CA ALA A 187 9.56 -1.47 -8.77
C ALA A 187 9.42 -0.91 -7.34
N VAL A 188 8.92 -1.74 -6.40
CA VAL A 188 8.87 -1.38 -4.97
C VAL A 188 10.28 -1.25 -4.38
N GLU A 189 11.16 -2.20 -4.69
CA GLU A 189 12.56 -2.17 -4.25
C GLU A 189 13.29 -0.92 -4.75
N ASP A 190 13.13 -0.60 -6.05
CA ASP A 190 13.77 0.56 -6.68
C ASP A 190 13.35 1.87 -6.02
N LEU A 191 12.04 2.05 -5.76
CA LEU A 191 11.56 3.21 -5.00
C LEU A 191 12.16 3.23 -3.59
N ALA A 192 12.14 2.11 -2.88
CA ALA A 192 12.61 2.03 -1.50
C ALA A 192 14.11 2.35 -1.38
N ARG A 193 14.92 1.91 -2.34
CA ARG A 193 16.36 2.24 -2.42
C ARG A 193 16.60 3.70 -2.76
N GLY A 194 15.86 4.25 -3.73
CA GLY A 194 15.99 5.66 -4.12
C GLY A 194 15.62 6.67 -3.02
N LEU A 195 14.97 6.22 -1.92
CA LEU A 195 14.65 7.06 -0.77
C LEU A 195 15.76 7.11 0.30
N VAL A 196 16.76 6.23 0.21
CA VAL A 196 17.85 6.12 1.20
C VAL A 196 19.20 6.57 0.64
N ASP A 197 19.34 6.66 -0.67
CA ASP A 197 20.51 7.20 -1.38
C ASP A 197 20.60 8.73 -1.29
#